data_AF-A0A316A6J5-F1
#
_entry.id   AF-A0A316A6J5-F1
#
_cell.length_a   1.000
_cell.length_b   1.000
_cell.length_c   1.000
_cell.angle_alpha   90.00
_cell.angle_beta   90.00
_cell.angle_gamma   90.00
#
_symmetry.space_group_name_H-M   'P 1'
#
loop_
_entity.id
_entity.type
_entity.pdbx_description
1 polymer ?
#
loop_
_entity_poly.entity_id
_entity_poly.type
_entity_poly.pdbx_seq_one_letter_code
_entity_poly.pdbx_strand_id
1 'polypeptide(L)'
;MSHTVSLPPTRPADGAQWRAAWTHALDALELDVNDVENLLDALHSAADATAQTEATEAVAQRARLFHQLDGSLGPMPMELAHRARVLLARQLDAGAYLSRAMVANRRHARAAEEMQVRPHAGIPLYVDAEA
;
A
#
# COMPACT_ATOMS: atom_id res chain seq x y z
N MET A 1 52.98 16.56 -38.89
CA MET A 1 53.17 16.73 -37.43
C MET A 1 51.82 16.48 -36.77
N SER A 2 51.82 15.56 -35.80
CA SER A 2 50.88 15.26 -34.70
C SER A 2 49.52 16.00 -34.71
N HIS A 3 48.38 15.34 -34.48
CA HIS A 3 48.08 14.58 -33.26
C HIS A 3 47.00 13.52 -33.48
N THR A 4 47.34 12.29 -33.11
CA THR A 4 46.43 11.20 -32.78
C THR A 4 45.65 11.61 -31.53
N VAL A 5 44.33 11.84 -31.64
CA VAL A 5 43.45 11.87 -30.46
C VAL A 5 43.00 10.45 -30.18
N SER A 6 43.81 9.76 -29.39
CA SER A 6 43.39 8.58 -28.64
C SER A 6 42.67 9.08 -27.39
N LEU A 7 41.38 8.77 -27.24
CA LEU A 7 40.68 8.83 -25.95
C LEU A 7 40.13 7.43 -25.61
N PRO A 8 40.26 6.98 -24.35
CA PRO A 8 40.11 5.58 -23.93
C PRO A 8 38.64 5.14 -23.76
N PRO A 9 38.35 3.82 -23.64
CA PRO A 9 37.00 3.33 -23.39
C PRO A 9 36.55 3.70 -21.96
N THR A 10 35.64 4.67 -21.81
CA THR A 10 35.00 4.95 -20.52
C THR A 10 33.86 3.96 -20.29
N ARG A 11 34.14 2.81 -19.67
CA ARG A 11 33.08 1.92 -19.17
C ARG A 11 33.32 1.41 -17.74
N PRO A 12 33.16 2.31 -16.76
CA PRO A 12 32.61 1.95 -15.44
C PRO A 12 31.40 2.80 -15.02
N ALA A 13 31.09 3.90 -15.73
CA ALA A 13 30.01 4.83 -15.41
C ALA A 13 28.61 4.19 -15.57
N ASP A 14 28.41 3.41 -16.63
CA ASP A 14 27.12 2.73 -16.90
C ASP A 14 26.71 1.81 -15.74
N GLY A 15 27.65 1.02 -15.20
CA GLY A 15 27.36 0.05 -14.14
C GLY A 15 27.08 0.71 -12.79
N ALA A 16 27.80 1.79 -12.46
CA ALA A 16 27.56 2.57 -11.25
C ALA A 16 26.25 3.36 -11.33
N GLN A 17 25.96 3.99 -12.47
CA GLN A 17 24.72 4.73 -12.71
C GLN A 17 23.50 3.80 -12.73
N TRP A 18 23.61 2.64 -13.37
CA TRP A 18 22.57 1.60 -13.36
C TRP A 18 22.28 1.10 -11.95
N ARG A 19 23.33 0.81 -11.15
CA ARG A 19 23.15 0.43 -9.74
C ARG A 19 22.48 1.56 -8.95
N ALA A 20 22.92 2.80 -9.12
CA ALA A 20 22.33 3.95 -8.46
C ALA A 20 20.86 4.15 -8.83
N ALA A 21 20.48 3.94 -10.09
CA ALA A 21 19.10 4.00 -10.54
C ALA A 21 18.23 2.92 -9.88
N TRP A 22 18.74 1.69 -9.77
CA TRP A 22 18.06 0.61 -9.04
C TRP A 22 17.94 0.87 -7.54
N THR A 23 19.00 1.39 -6.92
CA THR A 23 18.96 1.79 -5.51
C THR A 23 17.91 2.86 -5.29
N HIS A 24 17.91 3.92 -6.11
CA HIS A 24 16.93 4.99 -6.04
C HIS A 24 15.50 4.49 -6.25
N ALA A 25 15.28 3.58 -7.22
CA ALA A 25 13.96 2.98 -7.44
C ALA A 25 13.48 2.16 -6.24
N LEU A 26 14.37 1.38 -5.61
CA LEU A 26 14.06 0.63 -4.40
C LEU A 26 13.84 1.53 -3.18
N ASP A 27 14.59 2.64 -3.06
CA ASP A 27 14.40 3.64 -2.01
C ASP A 27 13.03 4.29 -2.12
N ALA A 28 12.64 4.71 -3.34
CA ALA A 28 11.32 5.28 -3.59
C ALA A 28 10.21 4.27 -3.27
N LEU A 29 10.38 3.01 -3.70
CA LEU A 29 9.41 1.95 -3.42
C LEU A 29 9.30 1.62 -1.92
N GLU A 30 10.41 1.70 -1.19
CA GLU A 30 10.42 1.50 0.26
C GLU A 30 9.69 2.62 1.01
N LEU A 31 9.85 3.87 0.58
CA LEU A 31 9.07 5.00 1.11
C LEU A 31 7.57 4.80 0.85
N ASP A 32 7.21 4.38 -0.35
CA ASP A 32 5.81 4.11 -0.69
C ASP A 32 5.20 2.97 0.15
N VAL A 33 5.96 1.90 0.40
CA VAL A 33 5.50 0.80 1.27
C VAL A 33 5.35 1.26 2.71
N ASN A 34 6.31 2.02 3.25
CA ASN A 34 6.22 2.59 4.59
C ASN A 34 4.96 3.47 4.72
N ASP A 35 4.69 4.32 3.72
CA ASP A 35 3.53 5.19 3.74
C ASP A 35 2.21 4.39 3.73
N VAL A 36 2.12 3.32 2.93
CA VAL A 36 0.95 2.43 2.92
C VAL A 36 0.78 1.72 4.27
N GLU A 37 1.86 1.18 4.84
CA GLU A 37 1.82 0.52 6.15
C GLU A 37 1.35 1.50 7.24
N ASN A 38 1.88 2.72 7.27
CA ASN A 38 1.45 3.77 8.20
C ASN A 38 -0.03 4.14 8.04
N LEU A 39 -0.52 4.24 6.80
CA LEU A 39 -1.93 4.51 6.52
C LEU A 39 -2.84 3.35 6.98
N LEU A 40 -2.38 2.10 6.85
CA LEU A 40 -3.10 0.93 7.35
C LEU A 40 -3.15 0.91 8.89
N ASP A 41 -2.06 1.27 9.55
CA ASP A 41 -2.01 1.40 11.02
C ASP A 41 -2.92 2.53 11.52
N ALA A 42 -2.95 3.66 10.81
CA ALA A 42 -3.87 4.76 11.09
C ALA A 42 -5.33 4.34 10.91
N LEU A 43 -5.65 3.61 9.84
CA LEU A 43 -6.99 3.06 9.61
C LEU A 43 -7.39 2.09 10.72
N HIS A 44 -6.45 1.26 11.19
CA HIS A 44 -6.70 0.33 12.29
C HIS A 44 -6.96 1.03 13.62
N SER A 45 -6.27 2.15 13.85
CA SER A 45 -6.35 2.93 15.09
C SER A 45 -7.46 4.00 15.07
N ALA A 46 -8.12 4.20 13.92
CA ALA A 46 -9.14 5.23 13.74
C ALA A 46 -10.36 4.96 14.64
N ALA A 47 -10.58 5.88 15.58
CA ALA A 47 -11.62 5.75 16.61
C ALA A 47 -13.03 6.06 16.10
N ASP A 48 -13.16 6.82 15.01
CA ASP A 48 -14.45 7.25 14.46
C ASP A 48 -14.53 7.11 12.93
N ALA A 49 -15.76 7.24 12.40
CA ALA A 49 -16.06 7.04 11.00
C ALA A 49 -15.46 8.11 10.07
N THR A 50 -15.24 9.32 10.58
CA THR A 50 -14.62 10.41 9.81
C THR A 50 -13.15 10.10 9.57
N ALA A 51 -12.40 9.73 10.62
CA ALA A 51 -10.99 9.35 10.50
C ALA A 51 -10.80 8.12 9.59
N GLN A 52 -11.73 7.17 9.61
CA GLN A 52 -11.71 6.01 8.70
C GLN A 52 -11.92 6.42 7.23
N THR A 53 -12.80 7.38 6.96
CA THR A 53 -13.10 7.85 5.60
C THR A 53 -11.88 8.57 5.01
N GLU A 54 -11.27 9.48 5.77
CA GLU A 54 -10.06 10.21 5.35
C GLU A 54 -8.88 9.27 5.09
N ALA A 55 -8.65 8.29 5.99
CA ALA A 55 -7.60 7.29 5.82
C ALA A 55 -7.83 6.42 4.57
N THR A 56 -9.09 6.02 4.32
CA THR A 56 -9.44 5.22 3.13
C THR A 56 -9.19 5.99 1.83
N GLU A 57 -9.53 7.28 1.80
CA GLU A 57 -9.29 8.15 0.64
C GLU A 57 -7.79 8.34 0.38
N ALA A 58 -7.00 8.55 1.43
CA ALA A 58 -5.54 8.67 1.33
C ALA A 58 -4.89 7.38 0.77
N VAL A 59 -5.33 6.21 1.24
CA VAL A 59 -4.87 4.90 0.70
C VAL A 59 -5.23 4.78 -0.79
N ALA A 60 -6.47 5.13 -1.16
CA ALA A 60 -6.92 5.05 -2.55
C ALA A 60 -6.18 6.01 -3.48
N GLN A 61 -5.86 7.23 -3.02
CA GLN A 61 -5.05 8.19 -3.77
C GLN A 61 -3.63 7.67 -3.98
N ARG A 62 -2.99 7.14 -2.93
CA ARG A 62 -1.64 6.58 -3.02
C ARG A 62 -1.58 5.38 -3.97
N ALA A 63 -2.57 4.49 -3.92
CA ALA A 63 -2.66 3.32 -4.79
C ALA A 63 -2.58 3.69 -6.29
N ARG A 64 -3.13 4.84 -6.70
CA ARG A 64 -3.12 5.30 -8.10
C ARG A 64 -1.72 5.71 -8.59
N LEU A 65 -0.85 6.16 -7.68
CA LEU A 65 0.50 6.64 -8.03
C LEU A 65 1.47 5.49 -8.32
N PHE A 66 1.22 4.30 -7.74
CA PHE A 66 2.07 3.11 -7.96
C PHE A 66 2.18 2.67 -9.43
N HIS A 67 1.21 3.02 -10.29
CA HIS A 67 1.24 2.66 -11.70
C HIS A 67 2.29 3.44 -12.53
N GLN A 68 2.98 4.42 -11.94
CA GLN A 68 3.95 5.27 -12.65
C GLN A 68 5.40 4.74 -12.65
N LEU A 69 5.69 3.57 -12.06
CA LEU A 69 7.02 2.98 -12.16
C LEU A 69 7.27 2.48 -13.60
N ASP A 70 7.99 3.26 -14.38
CA ASP A 70 8.48 2.85 -15.69
C ASP A 70 9.47 1.69 -15.55
N GLY A 71 9.14 0.54 -16.14
CA GLY A 71 9.93 -0.70 -16.11
C GLY A 71 11.22 -0.67 -16.94
N SER A 72 11.81 0.51 -17.14
CA SER A 72 12.93 0.75 -18.05
C SER A 72 14.32 0.54 -17.43
N LEU A 73 14.40 0.12 -16.16
CA LEU A 73 15.64 -0.04 -15.38
C LEU A 73 16.54 -1.22 -15.80
N GLY A 74 16.12 -2.03 -16.77
CA GLY A 74 16.86 -3.21 -17.24
C GLY A 74 16.79 -4.37 -16.24
N PRO A 75 17.71 -5.35 -16.29
CA PRO A 75 17.78 -6.40 -15.25
C PRO A 75 18.19 -5.78 -13.91
N MET A 76 17.86 -6.44 -12.80
CA MET A 76 18.23 -5.99 -11.44
C MET A 76 19.63 -6.49 -11.04
N PRO A 77 20.48 -5.65 -10.42
CA PRO A 77 21.74 -6.08 -9.83
C PRO A 77 21.55 -7.16 -8.74
N MET A 78 22.32 -8.24 -8.79
CA MET A 78 22.18 -9.39 -7.88
C MET A 78 22.30 -9.02 -6.39
N GLU A 79 23.13 -8.03 -6.05
CA GLU A 79 23.32 -7.60 -4.67
C GLU A 79 22.07 -6.91 -4.08
N LEU A 80 21.24 -6.32 -4.92
CA LEU A 80 19.97 -5.71 -4.51
C LEU A 80 18.83 -6.73 -4.44
N ALA A 81 19.04 -7.96 -4.93
CA ALA A 81 17.97 -8.95 -5.03
C ALA A 81 17.38 -9.36 -3.68
N HIS A 82 18.21 -9.43 -2.63
CA HIS A 82 17.69 -9.71 -1.29
C HIS A 82 16.77 -8.59 -0.81
N ARG A 83 17.20 -7.33 -0.93
CA ARG A 83 16.41 -6.15 -0.54
C ARG A 83 15.09 -6.10 -1.31
N ALA A 84 15.12 -6.30 -2.62
CA ALA A 84 13.92 -6.32 -3.45
C ALA A 84 12.94 -7.44 -3.05
N ARG A 85 13.44 -8.63 -2.68
CA ARG A 85 12.59 -9.73 -2.19
C ARG A 85 11.93 -9.41 -0.86
N VAL A 86 12.66 -8.79 0.07
CA VAL A 86 12.10 -8.35 1.36
C VAL A 86 11.00 -7.31 1.14
N LEU A 87 11.25 -6.33 0.24
CA LEU A 87 10.28 -5.29 -0.07
C LEU A 87 9.02 -5.86 -0.74
N LEU A 88 9.18 -6.79 -1.69
CA LEU A 88 8.05 -7.48 -2.31
C LEU A 88 7.23 -8.27 -1.28
N ALA A 89 7.87 -8.94 -0.32
CA ALA A 89 7.15 -9.66 0.72
C ALA A 89 6.27 -8.70 1.55
N ARG A 90 6.81 -7.56 1.97
CA ARG A 90 6.06 -6.52 2.68
C ARG A 90 4.87 -5.99 1.88
N GLN A 91 5.05 -5.78 0.58
CA GLN A 91 3.96 -5.37 -0.32
C GLN A 91 2.84 -6.40 -0.37
N LEU A 92 3.18 -7.68 -0.48
CA LEU A 92 2.20 -8.77 -0.49
C LEU A 92 1.48 -8.87 0.86
N ASP A 93 2.19 -8.69 1.96
CA ASP A 93 1.59 -8.71 3.31
C ASP A 93 0.62 -7.54 3.52
N ALA A 94 1.01 -6.33 3.13
CA ALA A 94 0.15 -5.14 3.17
C ALA A 94 -1.10 -5.31 2.27
N GLY A 95 -0.92 -5.83 1.05
CA GLY A 95 -2.03 -6.12 0.15
C GLY A 95 -2.99 -7.19 0.69
N ALA A 96 -2.44 -8.24 1.32
CA ALA A 96 -3.23 -9.28 1.96
C ALA A 96 -3.99 -8.74 3.19
N TYR A 97 -3.37 -7.86 3.97
CA TYR A 97 -4.03 -7.18 5.08
C TYR A 97 -5.21 -6.33 4.60
N LEU A 98 -4.98 -5.47 3.60
CA LEU A 98 -6.04 -4.62 3.01
C LEU A 98 -7.21 -5.47 2.48
N SER A 99 -6.90 -6.56 1.78
CA SER A 99 -7.94 -7.47 1.26
C SER A 99 -8.79 -8.07 2.38
N ARG A 100 -8.16 -8.49 3.50
CA ARG A 100 -8.89 -9.00 4.67
C ARG A 100 -9.76 -7.92 5.31
N ALA A 101 -9.23 -6.70 5.46
CA ALA A 101 -9.97 -5.56 6.00
C ALA A 101 -11.20 -5.23 5.14
N MET A 102 -11.07 -5.22 3.81
CA MET A 102 -12.19 -5.00 2.89
C MET A 102 -13.28 -6.07 3.01
N VAL A 103 -12.89 -7.35 3.15
CA VAL A 103 -13.86 -8.45 3.34
C VAL A 103 -14.60 -8.32 4.67
N ALA A 104 -13.91 -7.98 5.75
CA ALA A 104 -14.53 -7.72 7.05
C ALA A 104 -15.52 -6.56 6.96
N ASN A 105 -15.12 -5.44 6.34
CA ASN A 105 -15.97 -4.26 6.20
C ASN A 105 -17.26 -4.57 5.40
N ARG A 106 -17.18 -5.35 4.32
CA ARG A 106 -18.37 -5.80 3.57
C ARG A 106 -19.35 -6.61 4.42
N ARG A 107 -18.84 -7.46 5.34
CA ARG A 107 -19.70 -8.22 6.26
C ARG A 107 -20.39 -7.30 7.26
N HIS A 108 -19.67 -6.31 7.81
CA HIS A 108 -20.25 -5.32 8.71
C HIS A 108 -21.32 -4.47 8.03
N ALA A 109 -21.07 -4.00 6.80
CA ALA A 109 -22.04 -3.25 6.01
C ALA A 109 -23.33 -4.05 5.79
N ARG A 110 -23.22 -5.33 5.40
CA ARG A 110 -24.38 -6.21 5.22
C ARG A 110 -25.16 -6.43 6.52
N ALA A 111 -24.46 -6.64 7.65
CA ALA A 111 -25.11 -6.80 8.95
C ALA A 111 -25.84 -5.50 9.39
N ALA A 112 -25.24 -4.34 9.12
CA ALA A 112 -25.85 -3.04 9.40
C ALA A 112 -27.10 -2.79 8.53
N GLU A 113 -27.06 -3.15 7.24
CA GLU A 113 -28.23 -3.12 6.36
C GLU A 113 -29.36 -4.03 6.87
N GLU A 114 -29.04 -5.27 7.28
CA GLU A 114 -30.02 -6.21 7.86
C GLU A 114 -30.63 -5.68 9.17
N MET A 115 -29.86 -4.96 10.00
CA MET A 115 -30.36 -4.29 11.20
C MET A 115 -31.24 -3.07 10.90
N GLN A 116 -30.89 -2.24 9.91
CA GLN A 116 -31.71 -1.10 9.48
C GLN A 116 -33.04 -1.55 8.86
N VAL A 117 -33.06 -2.69 8.17
CA VAL A 117 -34.27 -3.28 7.57
C VAL A 117 -35.19 -3.91 8.62
N ARG A 118 -34.78 -4.05 9.89
CA ARG A 118 -35.69 -4.22 11.04
C ARG A 118 -36.04 -2.85 11.64
N PRO A 119 -37.01 -2.09 11.10
CA PRO A 119 -37.55 -0.96 11.83
C PRO A 119 -38.28 -1.51 13.05
N HIS A 120 -37.78 -1.22 14.25
CA HIS A 120 -38.50 -1.34 15.52
C HIS A 120 -39.45 -2.55 15.64
N ALA A 121 -38.91 -3.77 15.57
CA ALA A 121 -39.62 -4.93 16.08
C ALA A 121 -39.67 -4.82 17.62
N GLY A 122 -40.71 -4.15 18.12
CA GLY A 122 -41.11 -4.16 19.52
C GLY A 122 -40.31 -3.21 20.39
N ILE A 123 -40.88 -2.02 20.63
CA ILE A 123 -40.76 -1.43 21.96
C ILE A 123 -41.20 -2.55 22.93
N PRO A 124 -40.36 -3.04 23.86
CA PRO A 124 -40.78 -4.07 24.80
C PRO A 124 -41.88 -3.48 25.68
N LEU A 125 -43.12 -3.85 25.40
CA LEU A 125 -44.28 -3.51 26.21
C LEU A 125 -44.32 -4.49 27.38
N TYR A 126 -43.88 -4.05 28.56
CA TYR A 126 -44.09 -4.80 29.79
C TYR A 126 -45.58 -4.70 30.15
N VAL A 127 -46.30 -5.80 30.05
CA VAL A 127 -47.67 -5.93 30.54
C VAL A 127 -47.56 -6.38 31.99
N ASP A 128 -47.94 -5.51 32.93
CA ASP A 128 -48.05 -5.88 34.35
C ASP A 128 -49.27 -6.78 34.50
N ALA A 129 -49.05 -8.05 34.84
CA ALA A 129 -50.11 -8.98 35.15
C ALA A 129 -50.41 -8.87 36.65
N GLU A 130 -51.16 -7.84 37.05
CA GLU A 130 -51.79 -7.82 38.37
C GLU A 130 -52.99 -8.79 38.38
N ALA A 131 -52.99 -9.65 39.41
CA ALA A 131 -53.86 -10.80 39.61
C ALA A 131 -55.20 -10.46 40.27
#